data_AF-A0A7X5IS54-F1
#
_entry.id   AF-A0A7X5IS54-F1
#
_cell.length_a   1.000
_cell.length_b   1.000
_cell.length_c   1.000
_cell.angle_alpha   90.00
_cell.angle_beta   90.00
_cell.angle_gamma   90.00
#
_symmetry.space_group_name_H-M   'P 1'
#
loop_
_entity.id
_entity.type
_entity.pdbx_description
1 polymer ?
#
loop_
_entity_poly.entity_id
_entity_poly.type
_entity_poly.pdbx_seq_one_letter_code
_entity_poly.pdbx_strand_id
1 'polypeptide(L)'
;MAGGDGMDMEFVESLRMSKRKEYMKLSELSDLTEQLAQATERRDEVSAKMLVAMRQQPLLELHEIEETIREGVLHQEEEDAIRLSALMDGEEVSGPLLEEEQALREMCERNRRVMERIASVDRRVSLGLGGKRSFYNNFR
;
A
#
# COMPACT_ATOMS: atom_id res chain seq x y z
N MET A 1 15.81 -29.60 19.46
CA MET A 1 15.20 -28.82 18.37
C MET A 1 16.26 -27.82 17.96
N ALA A 2 16.83 -27.98 16.75
CA ALA A 2 17.72 -26.97 16.18
C ALA A 2 16.82 -25.79 15.77
N GLY A 3 16.99 -24.53 16.18
CA GLY A 3 18.19 -23.88 16.67
C GLY A 3 18.82 -23.04 15.56
N GLY A 4 18.08 -22.04 15.07
CA GLY A 4 18.58 -20.83 14.42
C GLY A 4 19.28 -20.99 13.08
N ASP A 5 18.52 -21.10 11.99
CA ASP A 5 18.90 -20.34 10.80
C ASP A 5 18.26 -18.96 10.97
N GLY A 6 19.05 -17.89 10.87
CA GLY A 6 18.51 -16.53 10.87
C GLY A 6 17.54 -16.36 9.71
N MET A 7 16.68 -15.33 9.83
CA MET A 7 15.72 -14.93 8.80
C MET A 7 16.26 -15.11 7.38
N ASP A 8 15.50 -15.80 6.52
CA ASP A 8 15.89 -16.03 5.13
C ASP A 8 15.89 -14.73 4.33
N MET A 9 17.08 -14.23 4.01
CA MET A 9 17.26 -12.98 3.27
C MET A 9 16.75 -13.08 1.83
N GLU A 10 16.73 -14.28 1.22
CA GLU A 10 16.11 -14.47 -0.09
C GLU A 10 14.60 -14.21 -0.01
N PHE A 11 13.97 -14.66 1.08
CA PHE A 11 12.57 -14.35 1.34
C PHE A 11 12.33 -12.85 1.59
N VAL A 12 13.19 -12.17 2.36
CA VAL A 12 13.11 -10.70 2.57
C VAL A 12 13.20 -9.94 1.24
N GLU A 13 14.10 -10.34 0.36
CA GLU A 13 14.23 -9.75 -0.97
C GLU A 13 12.98 -10.04 -1.83
N SER A 14 12.40 -11.24 -1.74
CA SER A 14 11.14 -11.57 -2.40
C SER A 14 9.98 -10.69 -1.94
N LEU A 15 9.90 -10.40 -0.63
CA LEU A 15 8.94 -9.48 -0.04
C LEU A 15 9.15 -8.06 -0.56
N ARG A 16 10.41 -7.61 -0.65
CA ARG A 16 10.75 -6.29 -1.20
C ARG A 16 10.29 -6.18 -2.66
N MET A 17 10.45 -7.24 -3.45
CA MET A 17 9.98 -7.28 -4.83
C MET A 17 8.45 -7.25 -4.93
N SER A 18 7.72 -7.92 -4.02
CA SER A 18 6.27 -7.79 -3.91
C SER A 18 5.83 -6.37 -3.51
N LYS A 19 6.53 -5.75 -2.54
CA LYS A 19 6.33 -4.33 -2.18
C LYS A 19 6.64 -3.37 -3.32
N ARG A 20 7.58 -3.70 -4.21
CA ARG A 20 7.83 -2.94 -5.43
C ARG A 20 6.69 -3.08 -6.45
N LYS A 21 6.06 -4.25 -6.57
CA LYS A 21 4.85 -4.42 -7.40
C LYS A 21 3.69 -3.61 -6.82
N GLU A 22 3.51 -3.64 -5.50
CA GLU A 22 2.53 -2.82 -4.79
C GLU A 22 2.74 -1.32 -5.10
N TYR A 23 3.99 -0.82 -5.07
CA TYR A 23 4.30 0.56 -5.45
C TYR A 23 3.83 0.93 -6.85
N MET A 24 4.05 0.06 -7.84
CA MET A 24 3.63 0.32 -9.22
C MET A 24 2.11 0.49 -9.30
N LYS A 25 1.36 -0.34 -8.57
CA LYS A 25 -0.11 -0.30 -8.56
C LYS A 25 -0.67 0.84 -7.72
N LEU A 26 -0.02 1.19 -6.62
CA LEU A 26 -0.31 2.42 -5.88
C LEU A 26 -0.06 3.66 -6.76
N SER A 27 1.00 3.68 -7.56
CA SER A 27 1.30 4.80 -8.45
C SER A 27 0.23 4.93 -9.55
N GLU A 28 -0.17 3.82 -10.17
CA GLU A 28 -1.27 3.78 -11.14
C GLU A 28 -2.59 4.29 -10.52
N LEU A 29 -2.91 3.83 -9.31
CA LEU A 29 -4.09 4.27 -8.56
C LEU A 29 -4.01 5.76 -8.19
N SER A 30 -2.83 6.27 -7.84
CA SER A 30 -2.60 7.69 -7.56
C SER A 30 -2.90 8.54 -8.79
N ASP A 31 -2.39 8.17 -9.96
CA ASP A 31 -2.61 8.90 -11.21
C ASP A 31 -4.11 8.92 -11.58
N LEU A 32 -4.80 7.78 -11.44
CA LEU A 32 -6.24 7.71 -11.67
C LEU A 32 -7.02 8.58 -10.68
N THR A 33 -6.60 8.63 -9.43
CA THR A 33 -7.25 9.44 -8.38
C THR A 33 -7.07 10.93 -8.65
N GLU A 34 -5.89 11.36 -9.13
CA GLU A 34 -5.65 12.74 -9.56
C GLU A 34 -6.48 13.12 -10.79
N GLN A 35 -6.54 12.25 -11.79
CA GLN A 35 -7.38 12.46 -12.97
C GLN A 35 -8.86 12.57 -12.58
N LEU A 36 -9.32 11.75 -11.62
CA LEU A 36 -10.70 11.79 -11.12
C LEU A 36 -11.00 13.11 -10.43
N ALA A 37 -10.05 13.64 -9.66
CA ALA A 37 -10.18 14.95 -9.03
C ALA A 37 -10.34 16.06 -10.09
N GLN A 38 -9.51 16.04 -11.13
CA GLN A 38 -9.59 17.03 -12.19
C GLN A 38 -10.90 16.91 -13.00
N ALA A 39 -11.35 15.70 -13.33
CA ALA A 39 -12.62 15.47 -14.02
C ALA A 39 -13.81 16.01 -13.20
N THR A 40 -13.77 15.76 -11.88
CA THR A 40 -14.74 16.27 -10.93
C THR A 40 -14.75 17.80 -10.88
N GLU A 41 -13.59 18.44 -10.78
CA GLU A 41 -13.45 19.91 -10.78
C GLU A 41 -13.99 20.52 -12.09
N ARG A 42 -13.82 19.84 -13.22
CA ARG A 42 -14.36 20.23 -14.53
C ARG A 42 -15.83 19.86 -14.75
N ARG A 43 -16.49 19.18 -13.80
CA ARG A 43 -17.86 18.63 -13.93
C ARG A 43 -18.03 17.71 -15.13
N ASP A 44 -16.97 16.98 -15.50
CA ASP A 44 -16.99 15.98 -16.56
C ASP A 44 -17.44 14.63 -15.99
N GLU A 45 -18.75 14.42 -15.98
CA GLU A 45 -19.36 13.21 -15.40
C GLU A 45 -19.03 11.93 -16.18
N VAL A 46 -18.78 12.03 -17.49
CA VAL A 46 -18.46 10.87 -18.32
C VAL A 46 -17.06 10.37 -17.97
N SER A 47 -16.07 11.28 -17.97
CA SER A 47 -14.70 10.95 -17.57
C SER A 47 -14.63 10.49 -16.12
N ALA A 48 -15.39 11.13 -15.21
CA ALA A 48 -15.42 10.71 -13.81
C ALA A 48 -15.90 9.26 -13.65
N LYS A 49 -16.97 8.85 -14.35
CA LYS A 49 -17.46 7.46 -14.32
C LYS A 49 -16.44 6.46 -14.89
N MET A 50 -15.79 6.82 -16.00
CA MET A 50 -14.73 5.99 -16.58
C MET A 50 -13.56 5.80 -15.61
N LEU A 51 -13.09 6.88 -14.98
CA LEU A 51 -11.97 6.83 -14.04
C LEU A 51 -12.29 6.02 -12.79
N VAL A 52 -13.53 6.07 -12.28
CA VAL A 52 -13.97 5.19 -11.20
C VAL A 52 -13.90 3.72 -11.61
N ALA A 53 -14.38 3.37 -12.81
CA ALA A 53 -14.32 1.99 -13.30
C ALA A 53 -12.87 1.50 -13.49
N MET A 54 -12.00 2.36 -14.03
CA MET A 54 -10.58 2.03 -14.25
C MET A 54 -9.81 1.76 -12.95
N ARG A 55 -10.23 2.34 -11.81
CA ARG A 55 -9.62 2.08 -10.51
C ARG A 55 -9.87 0.66 -10.00
N GLN A 56 -10.87 -0.06 -10.51
CA GLN A 56 -11.21 -1.39 -10.02
C GLN A 56 -10.06 -2.39 -10.21
N GLN A 57 -9.44 -2.40 -11.39
CA GLN A 57 -8.36 -3.34 -11.70
C GLN A 57 -7.13 -3.18 -10.80
N PRO A 58 -6.52 -1.98 -10.65
CA PRO A 58 -5.36 -1.82 -9.77
C PRO A 58 -5.71 -2.08 -8.29
N LEU A 59 -6.94 -1.84 -7.85
CA LEU A 59 -7.37 -2.19 -6.49
C LEU A 59 -7.44 -3.70 -6.26
N LEU A 60 -7.94 -4.46 -7.23
CA LEU A 60 -7.95 -5.93 -7.16
C LEU A 60 -6.53 -6.49 -7.13
N GLU A 61 -5.65 -5.99 -8.00
CA GLU A 61 -4.25 -6.42 -8.04
C GLU A 61 -3.48 -6.05 -6.75
N LEU A 62 -3.79 -4.88 -6.15
CA LEU A 62 -3.25 -4.51 -4.84
C LEU A 62 -3.68 -5.49 -3.76
N HIS A 63 -4.94 -5.92 -3.77
CA HIS A 63 -5.46 -6.89 -2.82
C HIS A 63 -4.77 -8.26 -2.97
N GLU A 64 -4.60 -8.75 -4.19
CA GLU A 64 -3.88 -10.01 -4.47
C GLU A 64 -2.42 -9.96 -4.01
N ILE A 65 -1.75 -8.82 -4.19
CA ILE A 65 -0.37 -8.61 -3.70
C ILE A 65 -0.34 -8.61 -2.17
N GLU A 66 -1.30 -7.95 -1.51
CA GLU A 66 -1.41 -7.92 -0.06
C GLU A 66 -1.63 -9.33 0.52
N GLU A 67 -2.53 -10.11 -0.07
CA GLU A 67 -2.78 -11.50 0.33
C GLU A 67 -1.52 -12.35 0.17
N THR A 68 -0.84 -12.25 -0.97
CA THR A 68 0.42 -12.98 -1.21
C THR A 68 1.49 -12.66 -0.17
N ILE A 69 1.65 -11.37 0.18
CA ILE A 69 2.60 -10.93 1.22
C ILE A 69 2.19 -11.50 2.57
N ARG A 70 0.91 -11.37 2.94
CA ARG A 70 0.38 -11.83 4.22
C ARG A 70 0.56 -13.32 4.39
N GLU A 71 0.20 -14.10 3.38
CA GLU A 71 0.41 -15.55 3.37
C GLU A 71 1.89 -15.88 3.49
N GLY A 72 2.77 -15.26 2.70
CA GLY A 72 4.21 -15.51 2.78
C GLY A 72 4.80 -15.26 4.17
N VAL A 73 4.39 -14.18 4.84
CA VAL A 73 4.83 -13.84 6.20
C VAL A 73 4.29 -14.83 7.23
N LEU A 74 3.03 -15.27 7.10
CA LEU A 74 2.44 -16.27 8.01
C LEU A 74 3.07 -17.67 7.90
N HIS A 75 3.79 -17.96 6.82
CA HIS A 75 4.54 -19.21 6.66
C HIS A 75 5.95 -19.14 7.27
N GLN A 76 6.40 -17.97 7.74
CA GLN A 76 7.67 -17.84 8.45
C GLN A 76 7.53 -18.30 9.90
N GLU A 77 8.66 -18.57 10.55
CA GLU A 77 8.71 -18.79 11.99
C GLU A 77 8.16 -17.57 12.74
N GLU A 78 7.56 -17.81 13.92
CA GLU A 78 6.82 -16.77 14.67
C GLU A 78 7.65 -15.50 14.93
N GLU A 79 8.92 -15.66 15.31
CA GLU A 79 9.83 -14.55 15.59
C GLU A 79 10.12 -13.71 14.33
N ASP A 80 10.35 -14.37 13.20
CA ASP A 80 10.61 -13.73 11.91
C ASP A 80 9.36 -13.05 11.37
N ALA A 81 8.19 -13.69 11.50
CA ALA A 81 6.91 -13.12 11.09
C ALA A 81 6.60 -11.82 11.86
N ILE A 82 6.78 -11.83 13.19
CA ILE A 82 6.61 -10.64 14.04
C ILE A 82 7.57 -9.53 13.60
N ARG A 83 8.85 -9.87 13.38
CA ARG A 83 9.87 -8.91 12.97
C ARG A 83 9.56 -8.30 11.59
N LEU A 84 9.17 -9.13 10.61
CA LEU A 84 8.81 -8.68 9.27
C LEU A 84 7.58 -7.77 9.28
N SER A 85 6.55 -8.11 10.06
CA SER A 85 5.38 -7.26 10.25
C SER A 85 5.78 -5.89 10.81
N ALA A 86 6.58 -5.85 11.88
CA ALA A 86 7.08 -4.61 12.45
C ALA A 86 7.89 -3.77 11.44
N LEU A 87 8.76 -4.39 10.64
CA LEU A 87 9.50 -3.71 9.57
C LEU A 87 8.57 -3.08 8.53
N MET A 88 7.56 -3.82 8.06
CA MET A 88 6.60 -3.33 7.07
C MET A 88 5.72 -2.21 7.63
N ASP A 89 5.32 -2.30 8.89
CA ASP A 89 4.53 -1.29 9.58
C ASP A 89 5.36 -0.05 9.98
N GLY A 90 6.68 -0.12 9.81
CA GLY A 90 7.60 0.99 10.11
C GLY A 90 7.90 1.13 11.61
N GLU A 91 7.63 0.08 12.38
CA GLU A 91 7.94 0.01 13.81
C GLU A 91 9.43 -0.24 14.05
N GLU A 92 9.88 0.01 15.27
CA GLU A 92 11.25 -0.32 15.69
C GLU A 92 11.37 -1.83 15.89
N VAL A 93 12.48 -2.41 15.41
CA VAL A 93 12.77 -3.83 15.58
C VAL A 93 14.00 -4.01 16.47
N SER A 94 14.01 -5.11 17.23
CA SER A 94 15.12 -5.43 18.14
C SER A 94 16.38 -5.85 17.39
N GLY A 95 17.55 -5.35 17.78
CA GLY A 95 18.82 -5.74 17.16
C GLY A 95 19.16 -4.98 15.88
N PRO A 96 20.30 -5.30 15.24
CA PRO A 96 20.74 -4.59 14.04
C PRO A 96 19.81 -4.87 12.85
N LEU A 97 19.65 -3.88 11.98
CA LEU A 97 19.03 -4.07 10.67
C LEU A 97 20.08 -4.55 9.69
N LEU A 98 19.74 -5.59 8.94
CA LEU A 98 20.52 -6.04 7.79
C LEU A 98 20.17 -5.19 6.55
N GLU A 99 21.00 -5.30 5.50
CA GLU A 99 20.87 -4.48 4.29
C GLU A 99 19.52 -4.71 3.59
N GLU A 100 19.10 -5.97 3.49
CA GLU A 100 17.84 -6.39 2.86
C GLU A 100 16.63 -5.90 3.66
N GLU A 101 16.69 -5.96 4.99
CA GLU A 101 15.65 -5.46 5.89
C GLU A 101 15.50 -3.94 5.79
N GLN A 102 16.63 -3.22 5.72
CA GLN A 102 16.64 -1.79 5.52
C GLN A 102 16.02 -1.43 4.15
N ALA A 103 16.41 -2.15 3.09
CA ALA A 103 15.86 -1.94 1.75
C ALA A 103 14.35 -2.24 1.69
N LEU A 104 13.87 -3.26 2.40
CA LEU A 104 12.44 -3.56 2.55
C LEU A 104 11.71 -2.42 3.29
N ARG A 105 12.27 -1.93 4.41
CA ARG A 105 11.70 -0.84 5.19
C ARG A 105 11.54 0.43 4.36
N GLU A 106 12.60 0.84 3.66
CA GLU A 106 12.56 1.99 2.75
C GLU A 106 11.51 1.85 1.66
N MET A 107 11.32 0.64 1.12
CA MET A 107 10.31 0.35 0.11
C MET A 107 8.89 0.48 0.71
N CYS A 108 8.65 -0.03 1.92
CA CYS A 108 7.38 0.10 2.62
C CYS A 108 7.04 1.57 2.92
N GLU A 109 8.03 2.37 3.33
CA GLU A 109 7.84 3.80 3.53
C GLU A 109 7.47 4.54 2.23
N ARG A 110 8.06 4.16 1.09
CA ARG A 110 7.68 4.72 -0.21
C ARG A 110 6.21 4.41 -0.53
N ASN A 111 5.77 3.17 -0.30
CA ASN A 111 4.37 2.78 -0.51
C ASN A 111 3.42 3.59 0.39
N ARG A 112 3.77 3.74 1.68
CA ARG A 112 2.99 4.54 2.64
C ARG A 112 2.82 5.99 2.17
N ARG A 113 3.89 6.63 1.68
CA ARG A 113 3.81 8.00 1.14
C ARG A 113 2.87 8.13 -0.07
N VAL A 114 2.84 7.13 -0.95
CA VAL A 114 1.90 7.13 -2.08
C VAL A 114 0.46 6.92 -1.60
N MET A 115 0.23 6.01 -0.64
CA MET A 115 -1.09 5.81 -0.03
C MET A 115 -1.62 7.08 0.65
N GLU A 116 -0.77 7.78 1.40
CA GLU A 116 -1.13 9.07 2.03
C GLU A 116 -1.52 10.12 0.99
N ARG A 117 -0.80 10.18 -0.14
CA ARG A 117 -1.15 11.07 -1.27
C ARG A 117 -2.50 10.71 -1.87
N ILE A 118 -2.75 9.42 -2.15
CA ILE A 118 -4.04 8.93 -2.66
C ILE A 118 -5.16 9.35 -1.71
N ALA A 119 -5.03 9.08 -0.41
CA ALA A 119 -6.04 9.41 0.60
C ALA A 119 -6.31 10.92 0.68
N SER A 120 -5.26 11.75 0.57
CA SER A 120 -5.39 13.21 0.55
C SER A 120 -6.19 13.71 -0.66
N VAL A 121 -5.90 13.19 -1.86
CA VAL A 121 -6.63 13.56 -3.09
C VAL A 121 -8.06 13.03 -3.04
N ASP A 122 -8.26 11.76 -2.68
CA ASP A 122 -9.58 11.13 -2.60
C ASP A 122 -10.52 11.87 -1.63
N ARG A 123 -9.98 12.36 -0.50
CA ARG A 123 -10.71 13.24 0.43
C ARG A 123 -11.16 14.54 -0.22
N ARG A 124 -10.30 15.19 -1.02
CA ARG A 124 -10.68 16.42 -1.76
C ARG A 124 -11.82 16.15 -2.74
N VAL A 125 -11.74 15.05 -3.50
CA VAL A 125 -12.80 14.64 -4.45
C VAL A 125 -14.11 14.40 -3.71
N SER A 126 -14.06 13.63 -2.62
CA SER A 126 -15.23 13.27 -1.83
C SER A 126 -15.88 14.49 -1.16
N LEU A 127 -15.12 15.47 -0.71
CA LEU A 127 -15.66 16.72 -0.15
C LEU A 127 -16.23 17.62 -1.25
N GLY A 128 -15.58 17.69 -2.41
CA GLY A 128 -16.04 18.47 -3.56
C GLY A 128 -17.37 17.97 -4.15
N LEU A 129 -17.53 16.65 -4.27
CA LEU A 129 -18.77 16.02 -4.77
C LEU A 129 -19.90 16.00 -3.73
N GLY A 130 -19.57 15.66 -2.47
CA GLY A 130 -20.57 15.31 -1.46
C GLY A 130 -20.90 16.43 -0.47
N GLY A 131 -20.06 17.45 -0.32
CA GLY A 131 -20.21 18.47 0.73
C GLY A 131 -20.48 17.84 2.10
N LYS A 132 -21.64 18.15 2.70
CA LYS A 132 -22.07 17.59 4.01
C LYS A 132 -22.37 16.08 4.00
N ARG A 133 -22.56 15.46 2.83
CA ARG A 133 -22.78 14.00 2.66
C ARG A 133 -21.50 13.25 2.25
N SER A 134 -20.35 13.91 2.33
CA SER A 134 -19.06 13.27 2.03
C SER A 134 -18.81 12.07 2.94
N PHE A 135 -18.26 11.00 2.38
CA PHE A 135 -17.82 9.81 3.12
C PHE A 135 -16.99 10.19 4.37
N TYR A 136 -16.06 11.12 4.22
CA TYR A 136 -15.15 11.55 5.29
C TYR A 136 -15.79 12.44 6.38
N ASN A 137 -17.06 12.86 6.26
CA ASN A 137 -17.76 13.61 7.30
C ASN A 137 -18.55 12.71 8.26
N ASN A 138 -18.76 11.43 7.91
CA ASN A 138 -19.54 10.49 8.69
C ASN A 138 -18.69 9.54 9.56
N PHE A 139 -17.36 9.57 9.41
CA PHE A 139 -16.41 8.88 10.28
C PHE A 139 -15.71 9.93 11.14
N ARG A 140 -16.28 10.23 12.29
CA ARG A 140 -15.68 11.09 13.31
C ARG A 140 -15.82 10.47 14.68
#